data_AF-A0A454TM55-F1
#
_entry.id   AF-A0A454TM55-F1
#
_cell.length_a   1.000
_cell.length_b   1.000
_cell.length_c   1.000
_cell.angle_alpha   90.00
_cell.angle_beta   90.00
_cell.angle_gamma   90.00
#
_symmetry.space_group_name_H-M   'P 1'
#
loop_
_entity.id
_entity.type
_entity.pdbx_description
1 polymer ?
#
loop_
_entity_poly.entity_id
_entity_poly.type
_entity_poly.pdbx_seq_one_letter_code
_entity_poly.pdbx_strand_id
1 'polypeptide(L)'
;MHTKCLVTGLLALATTSAFALTAPPFTQAVSPDTYPTLPVVMRQGYVAGVMDVDRSVLDYTKGMFSACLKGVTLAQATEIVDRGIAQLEPVERNTAPTMVHNALLHDCLRRGFKVE
;
A
#
# COMPACT_ATOMS: atom_id res chain seq x y z
N MET A 1 -16.03 -46.65 -51.14
CA MET A 1 -17.30 -46.16 -50.57
C MET A 1 -17.02 -44.83 -49.87
N HIS A 2 -17.68 -43.76 -50.33
CA HIS A 2 -17.55 -42.41 -49.79
C HIS A 2 -18.34 -42.27 -48.49
N THR A 3 -17.81 -41.56 -47.49
CA THR A 3 -18.56 -40.56 -46.70
C THR A 3 -17.56 -39.61 -46.03
N LYS A 4 -17.62 -38.32 -46.37
CA LYS A 4 -17.03 -37.22 -45.61
C LYS A 4 -18.06 -36.72 -44.60
N CYS A 5 -17.66 -36.39 -43.38
CA CYS A 5 -18.45 -35.51 -42.50
C CYS A 5 -17.53 -34.49 -41.80
N LEU A 6 -18.01 -33.25 -41.79
CA LEU A 6 -17.32 -32.00 -41.48
C LEU A 6 -17.03 -31.79 -39.98
N VAL A 7 -15.87 -31.16 -39.73
CA VAL A 7 -15.64 -29.90 -38.98
C VAL A 7 -16.70 -29.46 -37.97
N THR A 8 -16.32 -29.28 -36.70
CA THR A 8 -16.29 -28.00 -35.93
C THR A 8 -16.39 -28.30 -34.43
N GLY A 9 -15.27 -28.16 -33.70
CA GLY A 9 -15.24 -28.15 -32.23
C GLY A 9 -14.81 -26.77 -31.77
N LEU A 10 -15.77 -26.04 -31.19
CA LEU A 10 -15.72 -24.65 -30.72
C LEU A 10 -14.41 -24.22 -30.04
N LEU A 11 -13.91 -23.06 -30.46
CA LEU A 11 -13.00 -22.21 -29.69
C LEU A 11 -13.62 -21.92 -28.32
N ALA A 12 -13.02 -22.43 -27.24
CA ALA A 12 -13.29 -21.94 -25.91
C ALA A 12 -12.64 -20.55 -25.77
N LEU A 13 -13.41 -19.49 -26.04
CA LEU A 13 -13.08 -18.16 -25.56
C LEU A 13 -13.08 -18.24 -24.02
N ALA A 14 -11.90 -18.38 -23.44
CA ALA A 14 -11.70 -18.10 -22.03
C ALA A 14 -12.03 -16.61 -21.82
N THR A 15 -13.22 -16.36 -21.31
CA THR A 15 -13.66 -15.06 -20.82
C THR A 15 -12.72 -14.66 -19.69
N THR A 16 -11.67 -13.91 -20.00
CA THR A 16 -10.96 -13.15 -18.99
C THR A 16 -11.94 -12.10 -18.48
N SER A 17 -12.56 -12.40 -17.34
CA SER A 17 -13.26 -11.39 -16.55
C SER A 17 -12.23 -10.36 -16.12
N ALA A 18 -12.08 -9.31 -16.94
CA ALA A 18 -11.35 -8.12 -16.59
C ALA A 18 -12.10 -7.48 -15.41
N PHE A 19 -11.65 -7.79 -14.19
CA PHE A 19 -11.93 -6.95 -13.05
C PHE A 19 -11.24 -5.62 -13.34
N ALA A 20 -11.95 -4.71 -13.99
CA ALA A 20 -11.58 -3.31 -13.99
C ALA A 20 -11.69 -2.85 -12.54
N LEU A 21 -10.57 -2.85 -11.82
CA LEU A 21 -10.43 -2.14 -10.56
C LEU A 21 -10.56 -0.65 -10.88
N THR A 22 -11.79 -0.15 -10.92
CA THR A 22 -12.04 1.29 -10.90
C THR A 22 -11.48 1.78 -9.58
N ALA A 23 -10.34 2.47 -9.63
CA ALA A 23 -9.80 3.12 -8.45
C ALA A 23 -10.91 4.00 -7.87
N PRO A 24 -11.27 3.84 -6.58
CA PRO A 24 -12.28 4.70 -5.97
C PRO A 24 -11.85 6.16 -6.14
N PRO A 25 -12.80 7.10 -6.33
CA PRO A 25 -12.48 8.50 -6.49
C PRO A 25 -11.60 8.94 -5.32
N PHE A 26 -10.36 9.34 -5.61
CA PHE A 26 -9.44 9.84 -4.61
C PHE A 26 -10.08 11.04 -3.93
N THR A 27 -10.41 10.87 -2.65
CA THR A 27 -10.97 11.92 -1.82
C THR A 27 -9.89 12.98 -1.61
N GLN A 28 -10.27 14.24 -1.61
CA GLN A 28 -9.40 15.36 -1.23
C GLN A 28 -8.64 15.05 0.07
N ALA A 29 -7.44 15.63 0.22
CA ALA A 29 -6.50 15.43 1.33
C ALA A 29 -7.15 14.87 2.61
N VAL A 30 -6.91 13.57 2.88
CA VAL A 30 -7.42 12.89 4.07
C VAL A 30 -6.78 13.51 5.30
N SER A 31 -7.62 13.91 6.26
CA SER A 31 -7.12 14.37 7.56
C SER A 31 -6.56 13.18 8.35
N PRO A 32 -5.55 13.39 9.19
CA PRO A 32 -5.03 12.35 10.09
C PRO A 32 -6.13 11.62 10.86
N ASP A 33 -7.12 12.35 11.38
CA ASP A 33 -8.21 11.80 12.19
C ASP A 33 -9.20 10.94 11.39
N THR A 34 -9.30 11.16 10.07
CA THR A 34 -10.21 10.39 9.19
C THR A 34 -9.51 9.20 8.53
N TYR A 35 -8.19 9.11 8.58
CA TYR A 35 -7.44 7.97 8.06
C TYR A 35 -7.92 6.60 8.59
N PRO A 36 -8.19 6.39 9.89
CA PRO A 36 -8.58 5.09 10.42
C PRO A 36 -9.94 4.60 9.89
N THR A 37 -10.81 5.52 9.45
CA THR A 37 -12.15 5.19 8.97
C THR A 37 -12.17 4.82 7.49
N LEU A 38 -11.05 5.02 6.77
CA LEU A 38 -10.92 4.66 5.38
C LEU A 38 -11.01 3.13 5.16
N PRO A 39 -11.54 2.68 4.02
CA PRO A 39 -11.41 1.29 3.59
C PRO A 39 -9.94 0.85 3.53
N VAL A 40 -9.67 -0.43 3.83
CA VAL A 40 -8.30 -1.00 3.87
C VAL A 40 -7.51 -0.71 2.58
N VAL A 41 -8.15 -0.83 1.41
CA VAL A 41 -7.49 -0.57 0.11
C VAL A 41 -7.00 0.88 -0.02
N MET A 42 -7.73 1.85 0.54
CA MET A 42 -7.33 3.26 0.53
C MET A 42 -6.17 3.49 1.51
N ARG A 43 -6.22 2.88 2.70
CA ARG A 43 -5.11 2.95 3.67
C ARG A 43 -3.82 2.36 3.09
N GLN A 44 -3.93 1.20 2.43
CA GLN A 44 -2.82 0.57 1.70
C GLN A 44 -2.26 1.48 0.61
N GLY A 45 -3.12 2.20 -0.13
CA GLY A 45 -2.67 3.19 -1.12
C GLY A 45 -1.85 4.33 -0.51
N TYR A 46 -2.26 4.85 0.66
CA TYR A 46 -1.48 5.84 1.41
C TYR A 46 -0.12 5.30 1.85
N VAL A 47 -0.09 4.08 2.40
CA VAL A 47 1.15 3.43 2.85
C VAL A 47 2.10 3.22 1.69
N ALA A 48 1.60 2.69 0.57
CA ALA A 48 2.40 2.51 -0.64
C ALA A 48 2.97 3.84 -1.15
N GLY A 49 2.13 4.88 -1.26
CA GLY A 49 2.56 6.19 -1.72
C GLY A 49 3.65 6.81 -0.83
N VAL A 50 3.54 6.65 0.50
CA VAL A 50 4.58 7.13 1.43
C VAL A 50 5.88 6.34 1.28
N MET A 51 5.80 5.02 1.11
CA MET A 51 7.00 4.20 0.87
C MET A 51 7.68 4.53 -0.46
N ASP A 52 6.90 4.86 -1.50
CA ASP A 52 7.42 5.28 -2.79
C ASP A 52 8.11 6.65 -2.70
N VAL A 53 7.51 7.61 -1.98
CA VAL A 53 8.12 8.92 -1.73
C VAL A 53 9.40 8.77 -0.91
N ASP A 54 9.40 7.95 0.14
CA ASP A 54 10.59 7.71 0.96
C ASP A 54 11.76 7.18 0.10
N ARG A 55 11.48 6.18 -0.73
CA ARG A 55 12.47 5.58 -1.63
C ARG A 55 13.02 6.56 -2.68
N SER A 56 12.23 7.53 -3.11
CA SER A 56 12.55 8.43 -4.22
C SER A 56 13.01 9.83 -3.82
N VAL A 57 12.65 10.31 -2.63
CA VAL A 57 12.84 11.70 -2.20
C VAL A 57 13.56 11.83 -0.85
N LEU A 58 13.34 10.91 0.09
CA LEU A 58 13.83 11.07 1.47
C LEU A 58 15.11 10.28 1.71
N ASP A 59 16.25 10.86 1.33
CA ASP A 59 17.54 10.16 1.40
C ASP A 59 17.95 9.75 2.83
N TYR A 60 17.53 10.49 3.86
CA TYR A 60 17.92 10.21 5.25
C TYR A 60 17.24 8.97 5.86
N THR A 61 16.01 8.65 5.47
CA THR A 61 15.27 7.46 5.96
C THR A 61 15.36 6.26 5.03
N LYS A 62 15.73 6.47 3.77
CA LYS A 62 15.75 5.45 2.71
C LYS A 62 16.54 4.19 3.06
N GLY A 63 17.77 4.34 3.56
CA GLY A 63 18.62 3.19 3.93
C GLY A 63 17.98 2.37 5.05
N MET A 64 17.50 3.07 6.07
CA MET A 64 16.82 2.49 7.22
C MET A 64 15.51 1.77 6.83
N PHE A 65 14.64 2.41 6.05
CA PHE A 65 13.36 1.82 5.61
C PHE A 65 13.60 0.60 4.73
N SER A 66 14.59 0.66 3.83
CA SER A 66 14.99 -0.48 2.99
C SER A 66 15.38 -1.71 3.84
N ALA A 67 16.11 -1.49 4.94
CA ALA A 67 16.50 -2.57 5.85
C ALA A 67 15.33 -3.05 6.73
N CYS A 68 14.59 -2.12 7.33
CA CYS A 68 13.53 -2.39 8.30
C CYS A 68 12.28 -3.06 7.69
N LEU A 69 11.89 -2.62 6.49
CA LEU A 69 10.70 -3.06 5.78
C LEU A 69 10.99 -4.16 4.75
N LYS A 70 12.22 -4.69 4.73
CA LYS A 70 12.59 -5.79 3.84
C LYS A 70 11.70 -7.01 4.08
N GLY A 71 10.97 -7.42 3.04
CA GLY A 71 10.05 -8.57 3.11
C GLY A 71 8.74 -8.29 3.83
N VAL A 72 8.49 -7.05 4.27
CA VAL A 72 7.20 -6.64 4.82
C VAL A 72 6.22 -6.41 3.68
N THR A 73 5.08 -7.09 3.72
CA THR A 73 4.00 -6.89 2.74
C THR A 73 3.27 -5.57 2.99
N LEU A 74 2.58 -5.05 1.97
CA LEU A 74 1.80 -3.82 2.12
C LEU A 74 0.70 -3.93 3.20
N ALA A 75 0.10 -5.12 3.35
CA ALA A 75 -0.86 -5.39 4.40
C ALA A 75 -0.23 -5.27 5.79
N GLN A 76 0.93 -5.91 6.01
CA GLN A 76 1.66 -5.83 7.28
C GLN A 76 2.15 -4.41 7.58
N ALA A 77 2.65 -3.68 6.58
CA ALA A 77 3.02 -2.27 6.74
C ALA A 77 1.80 -1.41 7.14
N THR A 78 0.64 -1.67 6.55
CA THR A 78 -0.61 -1.00 6.92
C THR A 78 -1.03 -1.33 8.35
N GLU A 79 -0.90 -2.58 8.79
CA GLU A 79 -1.17 -2.94 10.18
C GLU A 79 -0.20 -2.27 11.18
N ILE A 80 1.08 -2.11 10.81
CA ILE A 80 2.05 -1.36 11.61
C ILE A 80 1.57 0.09 11.79
N VAL A 81 1.18 0.72 10.69
CA VAL A 81 0.66 2.09 10.69
C VAL A 81 -0.61 2.19 11.52
N ASP A 82 -1.61 1.35 11.26
CA ASP A 82 -2.90 1.35 11.97
C ASP A 82 -2.74 1.23 13.50
N ARG A 83 -1.72 0.50 13.98
CA ARG A 83 -1.40 0.40 15.42
C ARG A 83 -0.59 1.60 15.94
N GLY A 84 0.31 2.14 15.12
CA GLY A 84 1.25 3.18 15.51
C GLY A 84 0.64 4.58 15.56
N ILE A 85 -0.35 4.89 14.72
CA ILE A 85 -0.90 6.24 14.58
C ILE A 85 -1.49 6.83 15.88
N ALA A 86 -2.02 5.97 16.77
CA ALA A 86 -2.58 6.39 18.04
C ALA A 86 -1.52 6.79 19.08
N GLN A 87 -0.26 6.43 18.84
CA GLN A 87 0.87 6.69 19.73
C GLN A 87 1.66 7.94 19.32
N LEU A 88 1.35 8.53 18.16
CA LEU A 88 2.02 9.71 17.64
C LEU A 88 1.53 10.98 18.32
N GLU A 89 2.47 11.86 18.65
CA GLU A 89 2.15 13.20 19.14
C GLU A 89 1.45 14.03 18.04
N PRO A 90 0.62 15.03 18.39
CA PRO A 90 -0.12 15.83 17.40
C PRO A 90 0.76 16.42 16.28
N VAL A 91 2.00 16.83 16.61
CA VAL A 91 2.96 17.37 15.63
C VAL A 91 3.43 16.33 14.63
N GLU A 92 3.50 15.06 15.04
CA GLU A 92 3.97 13.93 14.22
C GLU A 92 2.87 13.38 13.29
N ARG A 93 1.63 13.84 13.47
CA ARG A 93 0.48 13.44 12.66
C ARG A 93 -0.20 14.65 12.03
N ASN A 94 0.53 15.68 11.65
CA ASN A 94 -0.06 16.92 11.10
C ASN A 94 -0.76 16.73 9.73
N THR A 95 -0.35 15.73 8.95
CA THR A 95 -0.98 15.31 7.69
C THR A 95 -1.02 13.78 7.63
N ALA A 96 -1.95 13.20 6.84
CA ALA A 96 -2.02 11.75 6.71
C ALA A 96 -0.70 11.14 6.18
N PRO A 97 -0.02 11.68 5.14
CA PRO A 97 1.29 11.17 4.73
C PRO A 97 2.36 11.25 5.83
N THR A 98 2.44 12.37 6.57
CA THR A 98 3.39 12.53 7.69
C THR A 98 3.13 11.48 8.77
N MET A 99 1.87 11.31 9.16
CA MET A 99 1.45 10.33 10.17
C MET A 99 1.84 8.90 9.78
N VAL A 100 1.59 8.51 8.52
CA VAL A 100 1.96 7.20 7.97
C VAL A 100 3.47 7.00 7.99
N HIS A 101 4.24 7.99 7.52
CA HIS A 101 5.71 7.96 7.55
C HIS A 101 6.23 7.79 8.98
N ASN A 102 5.74 8.61 9.91
CA ASN A 102 6.20 8.60 11.29
C ASN A 102 5.82 7.30 12.02
N ALA A 103 4.65 6.73 11.76
CA ALA A 103 4.28 5.44 12.34
C ALA A 103 5.24 4.31 11.91
N LEU A 104 5.65 4.28 10.62
CA LEU A 104 6.66 3.34 10.13
C LEU A 104 8.05 3.64 10.72
N LEU A 105 8.44 4.91 10.79
CA LEU A 105 9.69 5.36 11.39
C LEU A 105 9.81 4.90 12.85
N HIS A 106 8.79 5.17 13.67
CA HIS A 106 8.74 4.77 15.07
C HIS A 106 8.83 3.24 15.23
N ASP A 107 8.13 2.46 14.39
CA ASP A 107 8.25 0.99 14.42
C ASP A 107 9.67 0.53 14.10
N CYS A 108 10.31 1.11 13.09
CA CYS A 108 11.69 0.80 12.72
C CYS A 108 12.68 1.16 13.83
N LEU A 109 12.55 2.36 14.42
CA LEU A 109 13.39 2.78 15.55
C LEU A 109 13.22 1.84 16.75
N ARG A 110 11.97 1.47 17.07
CA ARG A 110 11.65 0.51 18.14
C ARG A 110 12.25 -0.86 17.90
N ARG A 111 12.40 -1.28 16.64
CA ARG A 111 13.07 -2.52 16.22
C ARG A 111 14.60 -2.40 16.15
N GLY A 112 15.16 -1.24 16.51
CA GLY A 112 16.60 -1.01 16.63
C GLY A 112 17.28 -0.52 15.34
N PHE A 113 16.53 -0.17 14.31
CA PHE A 113 17.08 0.45 13.11
C PHE A 113 17.41 1.93 13.38
N LYS A 114 18.37 2.50 12.67
CA LYS A 114 18.84 3.88 12.86
C LYS A 114 18.77 4.65 11.55
N VAL A 115 18.43 5.93 11.65
CA VAL A 115 18.55 6.90 10.55
C VAL A 115 20.04 7.12 10.30
N GLU A 116 20.45 7.16 9.03
CA GLU A 116 21.83 7.40 8.60
C GLU A 116 22.11 8.88 8.35
#